data_AF-A0A2S9FXL9-F1
#
_entry.id   AF-A0A2S9FXL9-F1
#
_cell.length_a   1.000
_cell.length_b   1.000
_cell.length_c   1.000
_cell.angle_alpha   90.00
_cell.angle_beta   90.00
_cell.angle_gamma   90.00
#
_symmetry.space_group_name_H-M   'P 1'
#
loop_
_entity.id
_entity.type
_entity.pdbx_description
1 polymer ?
#
loop_
_entity_poly.entity_id
_entity_poly.type
_entity_poly.pdbx_seq_one_letter_code
_entity_poly.pdbx_strand_id
1 'polypeptide(L)'
;HPDFNDNDFLYDVYAMMREQSPFARTDKPFLSATPSGAWVAVRYAECVKILQDWEHFSSNPTPEGAEQLAGDLVITLDPPRQQK
;
A
#
# COMPACT_ATOMS: atom_id res chain seq x y z
N HIS A 1 15.62 -7.65 -4.20
CA HIS A 1 16.46 -6.86 -5.13
C HIS A 1 17.58 -6.23 -4.31
N PRO A 2 18.86 -6.25 -4.75
CA PRO A 2 19.99 -5.70 -3.98
C PRO A 2 19.78 -4.25 -3.56
N ASP A 3 19.13 -3.45 -4.40
CA ASP A 3 18.81 -2.04 -4.13
C ASP A 3 17.94 -1.82 -2.88
N PHE A 4 17.18 -2.82 -2.42
CA PHE A 4 16.38 -2.68 -1.19
C PHE A 4 17.23 -2.61 0.09
N ASN A 5 18.51 -2.96 0.01
CA ASN A 5 19.44 -2.86 1.13
C ASN A 5 20.17 -1.51 1.18
N ASP A 6 19.95 -0.63 0.20
CA ASP A 6 20.55 0.70 0.13
C ASP A 6 19.49 1.77 0.44
N ASN A 7 19.42 2.18 1.70
CA ASN A 7 18.42 3.14 2.15
C ASN A 7 18.56 4.51 1.46
N ASP A 8 19.79 4.98 1.24
CA ASP A 8 20.04 6.30 0.66
C ASP A 8 19.56 6.33 -0.80
N PHE A 9 19.89 5.28 -1.56
CA PHE A 9 19.36 5.11 -2.91
C PHE A 9 17.84 5.05 -2.95
N LEU A 10 17.20 4.33 -2.01
CA LEU A 10 15.74 4.28 -1.93
C LEU A 10 15.14 5.67 -1.64
N TYR A 11 15.74 6.45 -0.74
CA TYR A 11 15.27 7.81 -0.45
C TYR A 11 15.37 8.73 -1.67
N ASP A 12 16.45 8.62 -2.47
CA ASP A 12 16.63 9.37 -3.72
C ASP A 12 15.56 9.00 -4.76
N VAL A 13 15.27 7.70 -4.91
CA VAL A 13 14.18 7.22 -5.78
C VAL A 13 12.84 7.81 -5.34
N TYR A 14 12.52 7.74 -4.05
CA TYR A 14 11.27 8.30 -3.54
C TYR A 14 11.22 9.83 -3.64
N ALA A 15 12.36 10.53 -3.57
CA ALA A 15 12.42 11.97 -3.78
C ALA A 15 12.01 12.33 -5.21
N MET A 16 12.56 11.65 -6.22
CA MET A 16 12.18 11.83 -7.62
C MET A 16 10.70 11.48 -7.86
N MET A 17 10.20 10.37 -7.32
CA MET A 17 8.79 10.00 -7.45
C MET A 17 7.87 11.08 -6.88
N ARG A 18 8.19 11.60 -5.69
CA ARG A 18 7.42 12.68 -5.05
C ARG A 18 7.45 13.97 -5.85
N GLU A 19 8.52 14.30 -6.54
CA GLU A 19 8.59 15.50 -7.38
C GLU A 19 7.61 15.40 -8.55
N GLN A 20 7.57 14.25 -9.22
CA GLN A 20 6.77 14.05 -10.43
C GLN A 20 5.26 13.95 -10.16
N SER A 21 4.83 13.15 -9.18
CA SER A 21 3.41 12.87 -8.94
C SER A 21 3.15 12.40 -7.51
N PRO A 22 1.97 12.69 -6.91
CA PRO A 22 1.56 12.08 -5.64
C PRO A 22 1.33 10.57 -5.73
N PHE A 23 1.00 10.07 -6.93
CA PHE A 23 0.70 8.67 -7.20
C PHE A 23 1.52 8.13 -8.37
N ALA A 24 2.12 6.95 -8.18
CA ALA A 24 2.77 6.19 -9.23
C ALA A 24 1.98 4.90 -9.49
N ARG A 25 2.05 4.40 -10.73
CA ARG A 25 1.47 3.11 -11.11
C ARG A 25 2.58 2.08 -11.26
N THR A 26 2.43 0.91 -10.62
CA THR A 26 3.31 -0.24 -10.85
C THR A 26 2.49 -1.42 -11.33
N ASP A 27 2.94 -2.08 -12.39
CA ASP A 27 2.31 -3.32 -12.88
C ASP A 27 2.86 -4.56 -12.18
N LYS A 28 3.92 -4.41 -11.37
CA LYS A 28 4.57 -5.50 -10.64
C LYS A 28 4.75 -5.12 -9.17
N PRO A 29 3.67 -5.02 -8.39
CA PRO A 29 3.73 -4.75 -6.96
C PRO A 29 4.53 -5.82 -6.20
N PHE A 30 5.28 -5.40 -5.20
CA PHE A 30 6.18 -6.27 -4.43
C PHE A 30 5.44 -7.11 -3.37
N LEU A 31 4.43 -6.54 -2.71
CA LEU A 31 3.78 -7.15 -1.53
C LEU A 31 2.61 -8.09 -1.86
N SER A 32 1.98 -7.94 -3.02
CA SER A 32 0.84 -8.76 -3.42
C SER A 32 0.83 -8.86 -4.94
N ALA A 33 0.73 -10.07 -5.48
CA ALA A 33 0.58 -10.26 -6.93
C ALA A 33 -0.84 -9.89 -7.35
N THR A 34 -1.13 -8.59 -7.49
CA THR A 34 -2.36 -8.15 -8.17
C THR A 34 -2.09 -8.20 -9.68
N PRO A 35 -2.83 -8.99 -10.48
CA PRO A 35 -2.58 -9.11 -11.92
C PRO A 35 -2.75 -7.79 -12.67
N SER A 36 -3.60 -6.90 -12.14
CA SER A 36 -3.76 -5.56 -12.65
C SER A 36 -2.62 -4.64 -12.23
N GLY A 37 -1.85 -4.95 -11.19
CA GLY A 37 -0.86 -4.09 -10.56
C GLY A 37 -1.43 -3.19 -9.45
N ALA A 38 -0.69 -2.18 -9.00
CA ALA A 38 -1.05 -1.36 -7.84
C ALA A 38 -0.71 0.12 -8.04
N TRP A 39 -1.47 0.96 -7.34
CA TRP A 39 -1.15 2.37 -7.14
C TRP A 39 -0.26 2.54 -5.90
N VAL A 40 0.74 3.42 -6.00
CA VAL A 40 1.67 3.74 -4.92
C VAL A 40 1.52 5.22 -4.59
N ALA A 41 0.99 5.50 -3.40
CA ALA A 41 1.00 6.86 -2.84
C ALA A 41 2.38 7.15 -2.25
N VAL A 42 3.01 8.25 -2.66
CA VAL A 42 4.40 8.58 -2.27
C VAL A 42 4.53 9.87 -1.47
N ARG A 43 3.45 10.66 -1.38
CA ARG A 43 3.42 11.93 -0.64
C ARG A 43 2.59 11.78 0.63
N TYR A 44 3.05 12.45 1.67
CA TYR A 44 2.47 12.37 3.01
C TYR A 44 0.98 12.75 3.04
N ALA A 45 0.59 13.83 2.36
CA ALA A 45 -0.78 14.32 2.38
C ALA A 45 -1.78 13.30 1.81
N GLU A 46 -1.43 12.63 0.73
CA GLU A 46 -2.25 11.59 0.12
C GLU A 46 -2.29 10.32 0.97
N CYS A 47 -1.15 9.90 1.55
CA CYS A 47 -1.13 8.78 2.49
C CYS A 47 -2.05 9.04 3.70
N VAL A 48 -2.01 10.23 4.30
CA VAL A 48 -2.88 10.58 5.43
C VAL A 48 -4.35 10.52 5.03
N LYS A 49 -4.72 11.05 3.87
CA LYS A 49 -6.11 11.01 3.39
C LYS A 49 -6.60 9.57 3.20
N ILE A 50 -5.80 8.72 2.56
CA ILE A 50 -6.13 7.30 2.37
C ILE A 50 -6.34 6.60 3.71
N LEU A 51 -5.43 6.83 4.67
CA LEU A 51 -5.49 6.21 5.99
C LEU A 51 -6.69 6.67 6.85
N GLN A 52 -7.33 7.79 6.48
CA GLN A 52 -8.51 8.33 7.17
C GLN A 52 -9.84 7.92 6.51
N ASP A 53 -9.80 7.27 5.35
CA ASP A 53 -10.97 7.01 4.51
C ASP A 53 -11.19 5.51 4.28
N TRP A 54 -11.53 4.81 5.37
CA TRP A 54 -11.79 3.37 5.34
C TRP A 54 -12.99 2.98 4.46
N GLU A 55 -13.93 3.90 4.24
CA GLU A 55 -15.12 3.66 3.41
C GLU A 55 -14.75 3.46 1.93
N HIS A 56 -13.69 4.11 1.47
CA HIS A 56 -13.18 3.99 0.09
C HIS A 56 -11.90 3.16 -0.01
N PHE A 57 -11.12 3.07 1.07
CA PHE A 57 -9.86 2.32 1.16
C PHE A 57 -9.92 1.28 2.28
N SER A 58 -10.56 0.16 1.96
CA SER A 58 -10.73 -0.99 2.85
C SER A 58 -9.39 -1.60 3.28
N SER A 59 -9.29 -1.93 4.58
CA SER A 59 -8.21 -2.75 5.13
C SER A 59 -8.47 -4.24 4.94
N ASN A 60 -9.71 -4.62 4.61
CA ASN A 60 -10.07 -5.99 4.30
C ASN A 60 -9.44 -6.39 2.97
N PRO A 61 -8.51 -7.37 2.95
CA PRO A 61 -7.81 -7.74 1.74
C PRO A 61 -8.77 -8.25 0.67
N THR A 62 -8.39 -8.09 -0.60
CA THR A 62 -9.07 -8.79 -1.69
C THR A 62 -8.97 -10.30 -1.47
N PRO A 63 -9.84 -11.13 -2.07
CA PRO A 63 -9.78 -12.58 -1.92
C PRO A 63 -8.37 -13.16 -2.15
N GLU A 64 -7.66 -12.66 -3.16
CA GLU A 64 -6.29 -13.07 -3.50
C GLU A 64 -5.27 -12.62 -2.43
N GLY A 65 -5.46 -11.45 -1.83
CA GLY A 65 -4.63 -10.96 -0.73
C GLY A 65 -4.90 -11.69 0.59
N ALA A 66 -6.13 -12.16 0.80
CA ALA A 66 -6.53 -12.91 1.99
C ALA A 66 -5.89 -14.30 2.03
N GLU A 67 -5.60 -14.92 0.88
CA GLU A 67 -4.87 -16.20 0.81
C GLU A 67 -3.42 -16.09 1.32
N GLN A 68 -2.82 -14.90 1.26
CA GLN A 68 -1.45 -14.63 1.72
C GLN A 68 -1.38 -14.18 3.19
N LEU A 69 -2.49 -13.72 3.76
CA LEU A 69 -2.58 -13.22 5.13
C LEU A 69 -3.26 -14.27 6.02
N ALA A 70 -2.51 -14.85 6.96
CA ALA A 70 -3.02 -15.90 7.84
C ALA A 70 -4.04 -15.34 8.86
N GLY A 71 -5.32 -15.35 8.50
CA GLY A 71 -6.46 -15.15 9.40
C GLY A 71 -6.80 -13.70 9.78
N ASP A 72 -7.92 -13.54 10.49
CA ASP A 72 -8.49 -12.27 10.96
C ASP A 72 -7.53 -11.56 11.94
N LEU A 73 -6.52 -10.88 11.42
CA LEU A 73 -5.74 -9.89 12.15
C LEU A 73 -6.58 -8.61 12.24
N VAL A 74 -6.61 -7.96 13.41
CA VAL A 74 -7.35 -6.69 13.58
C VAL A 74 -6.93 -5.64 12.55
N ILE A 75 -5.70 -5.71 12.04
CA ILE A 75 -5.16 -4.79 11.03
C ILE A 75 -5.83 -4.95 9.65
N THR A 76 -6.50 -6.08 9.40
CA THR A 76 -7.12 -6.43 8.11
C THR A 76 -8.64 -6.44 8.18
N LEU A 77 -9.23 -5.81 9.20
CA LEU A 77 -10.67 -5.70 9.37
C LEU A 77 -11.11 -4.25 9.18
N ASP A 78 -12.29 -4.06 8.59
CA ASP A 78 -12.98 -2.77 8.57
C ASP A 78 -14.03 -2.70 9.69
N PRO A 79 -14.48 -1.48 10.07
CA PRO A 79 -15.70 -1.31 10.85
C PRO A 79 -16.91 -2.01 10.18
N PRO A 80 -17.86 -2.55 10.97
CA PRO A 80 -17.92 -2.56 12.44
C PRO A 80 -17.16 -3.73 13.08
N ARG A 81 -16.61 -4.69 12.32
CA ARG A 81 -15.95 -5.88 12.89
C ARG A 81 -14.65 -5.53 13.60
N GLN A 82 -13.92 -4.53 13.13
CA GLN A 82 -12.68 -4.03 13.75
C GLN A 82 -12.89 -3.39 15.14
N GLN A 83 -14.12 -2.97 15.48
CA GLN A 83 -14.42 -2.22 16.70
C GLN A 83 -14.85 -3.10 17.89
N LYS A 84 -14.90 -4.43 17.72
CA LYS A 84 -15.23 -5.40 18.78
C LYS A 84 -13.97 -6.04 19.34
#